data_AF-A0A9D3V3D1-F1
#
_entry.id   AF-A0A9D3V3D1-F1
#
_cell.length_a   1.000
_cell.length_b   1.000
_cell.length_c   1.000
_cell.angle_alpha   90.00
_cell.angle_beta   90.00
_cell.angle_gamma   90.00
#
_symmetry.space_group_name_H-M   'P 1'
#
loop_
_entity.id
_entity.type
_entity.pdbx_description
1 polymer ?
#
loop_
_entity_poly.entity_id
_entity_poly.type
_entity_poly.pdbx_seq_one_letter_code
_entity_poly.pdbx_strand_id
1 'polypeptide(L)'
;MRQQANETGEAAAIPITVMQLEAIIRLNESLAKMKLSHVATESDITEALRLFKVSTMDAARSGINQHIHITPDMANDIKQADNQIKRRLGIGNHISERRLIDDLTRMGMNESMLAGKKSHFNYESER
;
A
#
# COMPACT_ATOMS: atom_id res chain seq x y z
N MET A 1 -9.16 1.81 -23.84
CA MET A 1 -8.44 3.07 -24.11
C MET A 1 -8.04 3.76 -22.80
N ARG A 2 -7.03 3.22 -22.12
CA ARG A 2 -6.23 3.90 -21.07
C ARG A 2 -4.78 3.46 -21.33
N GLN A 3 -4.32 3.80 -22.53
CA GLN A 3 -2.93 3.62 -22.98
C GLN A 3 -2.28 5.00 -22.91
N GLN A 4 -0.99 5.02 -22.58
CA GLN A 4 -0.06 6.14 -22.68
C GLN A 4 -0.24 7.28 -21.66
N ALA A 5 0.35 7.11 -20.48
CA ALA A 5 0.73 8.22 -19.62
C ALA A 5 2.08 7.96 -18.93
N ASN A 6 3.02 7.32 -19.64
CA ASN A 6 4.33 7.02 -19.04
C ASN A 6 5.52 7.33 -19.96
N GLU A 7 5.35 8.23 -20.94
CA GLU A 7 6.43 8.63 -21.87
C GLU A 7 6.92 10.07 -21.64
N THR A 8 6.25 10.86 -20.79
CA THR A 8 6.64 12.27 -20.51
C THR A 8 7.32 12.49 -19.16
N GLY A 9 7.49 11.46 -18.33
CA GLY A 9 7.99 11.66 -16.95
C GLY A 9 7.02 12.45 -16.06
N GLU A 10 5.78 12.62 -16.52
CA GLU A 10 4.70 13.19 -15.71
C GLU A 10 4.27 12.13 -14.70
N ALA A 11 4.50 12.43 -13.42
CA ALA A 11 4.13 11.58 -12.30
C ALA A 11 2.66 11.14 -12.46
N ALA A 12 2.44 9.82 -12.55
CA ALA A 12 1.10 9.24 -12.62
C ALA A 12 0.22 9.89 -11.55
N ALA A 13 -0.92 10.46 -11.97
CA ALA A 13 -1.81 11.17 -11.06
C ALA A 13 -2.27 10.24 -9.94
N ILE A 14 -1.75 10.44 -8.73
CA ILE A 14 -2.13 9.67 -7.55
C ILE A 14 -3.53 10.14 -7.14
N PRO A 15 -4.55 9.27 -7.21
CA PRO A 15 -5.90 9.66 -6.83
C PRO A 15 -5.95 10.00 -5.34
N ILE A 16 -6.58 11.13 -5.00
CA ILE A 16 -6.74 11.56 -3.60
C ILE A 16 -7.80 10.71 -2.93
N THR A 17 -7.45 10.16 -1.76
CA THR A 17 -8.34 9.37 -0.90
C THR A 17 -8.88 10.20 0.25
N VAL A 18 -9.99 9.75 0.85
CA VAL A 18 -10.56 10.38 2.06
C VAL A 18 -9.55 10.40 3.22
N MET A 19 -8.73 9.36 3.35
CA MET A 19 -7.66 9.31 4.36
C MET A 19 -6.62 10.41 4.18
N GLN A 20 -6.28 10.77 2.92
CA GLN A 20 -5.36 11.87 2.65
C GLN A 20 -5.97 13.23 2.99
N LEU A 21 -7.30 13.39 2.81
CA LEU A 21 -7.99 14.61 3.25
C LEU A 21 -7.96 14.74 4.78
N GLU A 22 -8.20 13.67 5.52
CA GLU A 22 -8.08 13.66 6.98
C GLU A 22 -6.64 13.95 7.44
N ALA A 23 -5.64 13.40 6.74
CA ALA A 23 -4.24 13.68 7.04
C ALA A 23 -3.90 15.17 6.88
N ILE A 24 -4.41 15.83 5.83
CA ILE A 24 -4.23 17.28 5.62
C ILE A 24 -4.88 18.08 6.77
N ILE A 25 -6.09 17.70 7.21
CA ILE A 25 -6.77 18.33 8.34
C ILE A 25 -5.92 18.20 9.62
N ARG A 26 -5.37 17.01 9.87
CA ARG A 26 -4.51 16.75 11.04
C ARG A 26 -3.22 17.55 11.02
N LEU A 27 -2.61 17.75 9.85
CA LEU A 27 -1.44 18.63 9.67
C LEU A 27 -1.81 20.09 9.98
N ASN A 28 -2.92 20.57 9.44
CA ASN A 28 -3.43 21.92 9.68
C ASN A 28 -3.64 22.20 11.18
N GLU A 29 -4.30 21.28 11.89
CA GLU A 29 -4.49 21.39 13.35
C GLU A 29 -3.17 21.35 14.13
N SER A 30 -2.22 20.50 13.70
CA SER A 30 -0.91 20.40 14.34
C SER A 30 -0.12 21.70 14.21
N LEU A 31 -0.18 22.37 13.06
CA LEU A 31 0.45 23.67 12.83
C LEU A 31 -0.17 24.76 13.72
N ALA A 32 -1.50 24.77 13.85
CA ALA A 32 -2.18 25.67 14.77
C ALA A 32 -1.77 25.42 16.23
N LYS A 33 -1.70 24.14 16.65
CA LYS A 33 -1.27 23.72 18.01
C LYS A 33 0.17 24.13 18.31
N MET A 34 1.08 24.03 17.35
CA MET A 34 2.49 24.46 17.52
C MET A 34 2.61 25.96 17.78
N LYS A 35 1.68 26.76 17.25
CA LYS A 35 1.57 28.21 17.52
C LYS A 35 0.75 28.54 18.77
N LEU A 36 0.37 27.52 19.56
CA LEU A 36 -0.53 27.65 20.70
C LEU A 36 -1.88 28.30 20.35
N SER A 37 -2.34 28.12 19.11
CA SER A 37 -3.64 28.60 18.65
C SER A 37 -4.71 27.51 18.76
N HIS A 38 -5.87 27.88 19.30
CA HIS A 38 -7.06 27.01 19.31
C HIS A 38 -7.80 27.00 17.96
N VAL A 39 -7.48 27.94 17.06
CA VAL A 39 -8.13 28.07 15.75
C VAL A 39 -7.08 27.93 14.65
N ALA A 40 -7.33 27.00 13.72
CA ALA A 40 -6.52 26.86 12.51
C ALA A 40 -6.88 27.94 11.50
N THR A 41 -5.86 28.61 10.95
CA THR A 41 -6.04 29.74 10.03
C THR A 41 -5.81 29.33 8.58
N GLU A 42 -6.17 30.20 7.63
CA GLU A 42 -5.86 29.98 6.21
C GLU A 42 -4.36 29.82 5.94
N SER A 43 -3.51 30.45 6.75
CA SER A 43 -2.06 30.29 6.67
C SER A 43 -1.60 28.87 7.02
N ASP A 44 -2.25 28.22 8.00
CA ASP A 44 -1.91 26.86 8.44
C ASP A 44 -2.27 25.83 7.38
N ILE A 45 -3.45 25.95 6.77
CA ILE A 45 -3.87 25.03 5.71
C ILE A 45 -3.04 25.21 4.43
N THR A 46 -2.63 26.45 4.13
CA THR A 46 -1.73 26.73 3.00
C THR A 46 -0.39 26.00 3.19
N GLU A 47 0.15 26.03 4.40
CA GLU A 47 1.40 25.34 4.71
C GLU A 47 1.24 23.82 4.74
N ALA A 48 0.14 23.31 5.30
CA ALA A 48 -0.18 21.89 5.27
C ALA A 48 -0.30 21.35 3.83
N LEU A 49 -0.96 22.08 2.93
CA LEU A 49 -1.05 21.73 1.50
C LEU A 49 0.31 21.75 0.81
N ARG A 50 1.17 22.72 1.16
CA ARG A 50 2.55 22.79 0.65
C ARG A 50 3.35 21.55 1.07
N LEU A 51 3.32 21.19 2.35
CA LEU A 51 3.99 19.99 2.88
C LEU A 51 3.46 18.71 2.23
N PHE A 52 2.15 18.59 2.09
CA PHE A 52 1.50 17.45 1.46
C PHE A 52 1.92 17.29 -0.01
N LYS A 53 1.98 18.39 -0.76
CA LYS A 53 2.41 18.38 -2.17
C LYS A 53 3.85 17.92 -2.34
N VAL A 54 4.76 18.40 -1.48
CA VAL A 54 6.16 17.96 -1.50
C VAL A 54 6.25 16.47 -1.16
N SER A 55 5.61 16.03 -0.07
CA SER A 55 5.62 14.62 0.35
C SER A 55 5.05 13.68 -0.72
N THR A 56 3.98 14.10 -1.42
CA THR A 56 3.37 13.29 -2.49
C THR A 56 4.26 13.20 -3.72
N MET A 57 4.92 14.30 -4.10
CA MET A 57 5.86 14.33 -5.23
C MET A 57 7.13 13.52 -4.92
N ASP A 58 7.65 13.61 -3.71
CA ASP A 58 8.78 12.81 -3.25
C ASP A 58 8.41 11.32 -3.25
N ALA A 59 7.24 10.96 -2.68
CA ALA A 59 6.78 9.57 -2.68
C ALA A 59 6.54 9.01 -4.11
N ALA A 60 6.06 9.85 -5.03
CA ALA A 60 5.92 9.49 -6.45
C ALA A 60 7.28 9.24 -7.11
N ARG A 61 8.28 10.09 -6.84
CA ARG A 61 9.65 9.96 -7.36
C ARG A 61 10.43 8.80 -6.74
N SER A 62 10.26 8.55 -5.46
CA SER A 62 10.93 7.48 -4.72
C SER A 62 10.39 6.09 -5.05
N GLY A 63 9.31 5.97 -5.83
CA GLY A 63 8.71 4.68 -6.18
C GLY A 63 8.10 3.94 -4.98
N ILE A 64 8.00 4.59 -3.81
CA ILE A 64 7.40 3.99 -2.60
C ILE A 64 5.91 3.70 -2.84
N ASN A 65 5.24 4.46 -3.71
CA ASN A 65 3.87 4.17 -4.16
C ASN A 65 3.76 3.11 -5.27
N GLN A 66 4.85 2.43 -5.66
CA GLN A 66 4.74 1.13 -6.33
C GLN A 66 4.33 0.02 -5.34
N HIS A 67 3.48 0.35 -4.36
CA HIS A 67 2.73 -0.66 -3.63
C HIS A 67 1.78 -1.33 -4.62
N ILE A 68 2.31 -2.39 -5.23
CA ILE A 68 1.66 -3.46 -5.96
C ILE A 68 0.44 -2.94 -6.73
N HIS A 69 0.68 -2.44 -7.94
CA HIS A 69 -0.35 -2.50 -8.97
C HIS A 69 -0.67 -3.99 -9.15
N ILE A 70 -1.64 -4.51 -8.39
CA ILE A 70 -2.13 -5.87 -8.55
C ILE A 70 -2.84 -5.87 -9.89
N THR A 71 -2.13 -6.24 -10.94
CA THR A 71 -2.72 -6.51 -12.24
C THR A 71 -3.81 -7.58 -12.06
N PRO A 72 -4.92 -7.56 -12.81
CA PRO A 72 -5.96 -8.59 -12.69
C PRO A 72 -5.42 -10.03 -12.74
N ASP A 73 -4.34 -10.25 -13.50
CA ASP A 73 -3.63 -11.52 -13.57
C ASP A 73 -2.93 -11.87 -12.25
N MET A 74 -2.26 -10.91 -11.62
CA MET A 74 -1.64 -11.09 -10.30
C MET A 74 -2.71 -11.38 -9.22
N ALA A 75 -3.88 -10.75 -9.31
CA ALA A 75 -4.98 -11.04 -8.39
C ALA A 75 -5.49 -12.49 -8.53
N ASN A 76 -5.51 -13.00 -9.76
CA ASN A 76 -5.88 -14.39 -10.04
C ASN A 76 -4.83 -15.35 -9.48
N ASP A 77 -3.55 -15.07 -9.70
CA ASP A 77 -2.43 -15.87 -9.18
C ASP A 77 -2.44 -15.91 -7.64
N ILE A 78 -2.71 -14.78 -6.99
CA ILE A 78 -2.86 -14.69 -5.53
C ILE A 78 -4.03 -15.55 -5.04
N LYS A 79 -5.18 -15.53 -5.74
CA LYS A 79 -6.34 -16.38 -5.40
C LYS A 79 -6.04 -17.86 -5.58
N GLN A 80 -5.30 -18.23 -6.62
CA GLN A 80 -4.87 -19.62 -6.82
C GLN A 80 -3.92 -20.07 -5.71
N ALA A 81 -2.93 -19.24 -5.35
CA ALA A 81 -2.04 -19.51 -4.22
C ALA A 81 -2.82 -19.67 -2.91
N ASP A 82 -3.79 -18.80 -2.63
CA ASP A 82 -4.63 -18.87 -1.42
C ASP A 82 -5.43 -20.17 -1.33
N ASN A 83 -6.03 -20.62 -2.44
CA ASN A 83 -6.74 -21.89 -2.50
C ASN A 83 -5.81 -23.09 -2.25
N GLN A 84 -4.58 -23.07 -2.77
CA GLN A 84 -3.62 -24.15 -2.54
C GLN A 84 -3.13 -24.19 -1.09
N ILE A 85 -2.89 -23.04 -0.49
CA ILE A 85 -2.54 -22.91 0.92
C ILE A 85 -3.67 -23.48 1.78
N LYS A 86 -4.93 -23.06 1.56
CA LYS A 86 -6.11 -23.54 2.31
C LYS A 86 -6.35 -25.04 2.19
N ARG A 87 -6.05 -25.65 1.03
CA ARG A 87 -6.16 -27.11 0.84
C ARG A 87 -5.10 -27.89 1.62
N ARG A 88 -3.89 -27.34 1.78
CA ARG A 88 -2.76 -28.01 2.44
C ARG A 88 -2.69 -27.73 3.94
N LEU A 89 -3.10 -26.54 4.35
CA LEU A 89 -3.29 -26.14 5.75
C LEU A 89 -4.76 -26.27 6.12
N GLY A 90 -5.21 -27.52 6.27
CA GLY A 90 -6.50 -27.80 6.90
C GLY A 90 -6.53 -27.25 8.32
N ILE A 91 -7.72 -26.89 8.82
CA ILE A 91 -7.90 -26.38 10.19
C ILE A 91 -7.33 -27.42 11.17
N GLY A 92 -6.37 -27.02 12.00
CA GLY A 92 -5.69 -27.89 12.97
C GLY A 92 -4.40 -28.55 12.48
N ASN A 93 -4.01 -28.40 11.21
CA ASN A 93 -2.73 -28.85 10.69
C ASN A 93 -1.70 -27.72 10.66
N HIS A 94 -0.45 -28.04 10.97
CA HIS A 94 0.68 -27.10 10.92
C HIS A 94 1.74 -27.62 9.93
N ILE A 95 2.19 -26.75 9.04
CA ILE A 95 3.29 -27.00 8.10
C ILE A 95 4.30 -25.88 8.30
N SER A 96 5.60 -26.20 8.29
CA SER A 96 6.65 -25.19 8.37
C SER A 96 6.62 -24.28 7.14
N GLU A 97 6.74 -22.97 7.36
CA GLU A 97 6.69 -21.95 6.31
C GLU A 97 7.65 -22.27 5.16
N ARG A 98 8.88 -22.67 5.48
CA ARG A 98 9.89 -23.06 4.48
C ARG A 98 9.41 -24.20 3.59
N ARG A 99 8.76 -25.21 4.16
CA ARG A 99 8.22 -26.35 3.41
C ARG A 99 7.02 -25.94 2.56
N LEU A 100 6.19 -25.04 3.05
CA LEU A 100 5.07 -24.48 2.28
C LEU A 100 5.57 -23.67 1.08
N ILE A 101 6.59 -22.84 1.26
CA ILE A 101 7.21 -22.07 0.19
C ILE A 101 7.83 -23.02 -0.84
N ASP A 102 8.64 -23.99 -0.42
CA ASP A 102 9.27 -24.96 -1.33
C ASP A 102 8.23 -25.74 -2.15
N ASP A 103 7.08 -26.09 -1.57
CA ASP A 103 5.98 -26.77 -2.26
C ASP A 103 5.28 -25.86 -3.29
N LEU A 104 5.05 -24.59 -2.94
CA LEU A 104 4.41 -23.61 -3.83
C LEU A 104 5.35 -23.21 -4.98
N THR A 105 6.65 -23.07 -4.71
CA THR A 105 7.68 -22.82 -5.72
C THR A 105 7.76 -23.98 -6.72
N ARG A 106 7.68 -25.25 -6.26
CA ARG A 106 7.62 -26.43 -7.16
C ARG A 106 6.40 -26.44 -8.08
N MET A 107 5.32 -25.79 -7.70
CA MET A 107 4.12 -25.64 -8.54
C MET A 107 4.21 -24.48 -9.54
N GLY A 108 5.38 -23.82 -9.64
CA GLY A 108 5.62 -22.74 -10.59
C GLY A 108 5.09 -21.38 -10.13
N MET A 109 4.77 -21.22 -8.84
CA MET A 109 4.36 -19.93 -8.29
C MET A 109 5.58 -19.04 -8.02
N ASN A 110 5.49 -17.78 -8.42
CA ASN A 110 6.58 -16.81 -8.25
C ASN A 110 6.82 -16.49 -6.76
N GLU A 111 8.05 -16.69 -6.28
CA GLU A 111 8.46 -16.45 -4.89
C GLU A 111 8.24 -14.99 -4.43
N SER A 112 8.39 -14.04 -5.34
CA SER A 112 8.14 -12.61 -5.10
C SER A 112 6.69 -12.30 -4.74
N MET A 113 5.72 -13.10 -5.23
CA MET A 113 4.29 -12.94 -4.88
C MET A 113 3.94 -13.60 -3.54
N LEU A 114 4.63 -14.70 -3.20
CA LEU A 114 4.45 -15.39 -1.91
C LEU A 114 4.98 -14.55 -0.73
N ALA A 115 6.08 -13.82 -0.96
CA ALA A 115 6.65 -12.90 0.03
C ALA A 115 5.73 -11.70 0.34
N GLY A 116 4.95 -11.22 -0.62
CA GLY A 116 4.01 -10.10 -0.43
C GLY A 116 2.90 -10.37 0.59
N LYS A 117 2.57 -11.65 0.84
CA LYS A 117 1.55 -12.04 1.82
C LYS A 117 2.06 -12.05 3.26
N LYS A 118 3.38 -12.02 3.51
CA LYS A 118 3.94 -11.85 4.87
C LYS A 118 3.44 -10.57 5.53
N SER A 119 3.35 -9.49 4.75
CA SER A 119 2.93 -8.17 5.23
C SER A 119 1.43 -8.13 5.55
N HIS A 120 0.61 -8.91 4.85
CA HIS A 120 -0.84 -8.95 5.03
C HIS A 120 -1.29 -9.92 6.13
N PHE A 121 -0.62 -11.06 6.31
CA PHE A 121 -1.02 -12.06 7.30
C PHE A 121 -0.75 -11.60 8.75
N ASN A 122 0.31 -10.81 8.96
CA ASN A 122 0.58 -10.18 10.26
C ASN A 122 -0.48 -9.13 10.65
N TYR A 123 -1.25 -8.60 9.69
CA TYR A 123 -2.30 -7.61 9.97
C TYR A 123 -3.63 -8.23 10.41
N GLU A 124 -3.88 -9.50 10.08
CA GLU A 124 -5.12 -10.20 10.47
C GLU A 124 -5.01 -10.94 11.81
N SER A 125 -3.79 -11.18 12.35
CA SER A 125 -3.65 -11.79 13.68
C SER A 125 -3.63 -10.81 14.85
N GLU A 126 -3.68 -9.50 14.60
CA GLU A 126 -3.70 -8.44 15.63
C GLU A 126 -5.08 -7.76 15.78
N ARG A 127 -6.15 -8.36 15.24
CA ARG A 127 -7.54 -7.93 15.47
C ARG A 127 -8.40 -9.00 16.13
#